data_AF-A0AAF0X4B8-F1
#
_entry.id   AF-A0AAF0X4B8-F1
#
_cell.length_a   1.000
_cell.length_b   1.000
_cell.length_c   1.000
_cell.angle_alpha   90.00
_cell.angle_beta   90.00
_cell.angle_gamma   90.00
#
_symmetry.space_group_name_H-M   'P 1'
#
loop_
_entity.id
_entity.type
_entity.pdbx_description
1 polymer ?
#
loop_
_entity_poly.entity_id
_entity_poly.type
_entity_poly.pdbx_seq_one_letter_code
_entity_poly.pdbx_strand_id
1 'polypeptide(L)' 'MAIWALLHLELLVANLVFCFEWKPFVENYDADLSENQEFTGGMKIPLLAGISPIVKLLEPCSSKLT' A
#
# COMPACT_ATOMS: atom_id res chain seq x y z
N MET A 1 23.11 9.87 -0.87
CA MET A 1 21.86 9.82 -0.06
C MET A 1 20.63 9.41 -0.88
N ALA A 2 20.45 9.85 -2.13
CA ALA A 2 19.25 9.51 -2.93
C ALA A 2 19.07 8.02 -3.31
N ILE A 3 20.17 7.25 -3.47
CA ILE A 3 20.10 5.84 -3.88
C ILE A 3 19.36 4.97 -2.84
N TRP A 4 19.56 5.26 -1.55
CA TRP A 4 18.89 4.53 -0.47
C TRP A 4 17.38 4.76 -0.50
N ALA A 5 16.94 6.00 -0.72
CA ALA A 5 15.52 6.34 -0.80
C ALA A 5 14.81 5.60 -1.95
N LEU A 6 15.47 5.50 -3.12
CA LEU A 6 14.94 4.76 -4.26
C LEU A 6 14.87 3.25 -3.98
N LEU A 7 15.92 2.67 -3.39
CA LEU A 7 15.92 1.26 -3.02
C LEU A 7 14.82 0.92 -1.99
N HIS A 8 14.63 1.78 -0.98
CA HIS A 8 13.56 1.63 0.00
C HIS A 8 12.17 1.72 -0.65
N LEU A 9 11.99 2.62 -1.63
CA LEU A 9 10.73 2.77 -2.35
C LEU A 9 10.45 1.54 -3.23
N GLU A 10 11.44 1.05 -3.97
CA GLU A 10 11.32 -0.14 -4.81
C GLU A 10 10.95 -1.37 -3.99
N LEU A 11 11.61 -1.60 -2.84
CA LEU A 11 11.31 -2.72 -1.96
C LEU A 11 9.91 -2.61 -1.34
N LEU A 12 9.51 -1.40 -0.93
CA LEU A 12 8.18 -1.15 -0.39
C LEU A 12 7.09 -1.46 -1.43
N VAL A 13 7.22 -0.93 -2.65
CA VAL A 13 6.25 -1.13 -3.73
C VAL A 13 6.20 -2.61 -4.16
N ALA A 14 7.36 -3.26 -4.28
CA ALA A 14 7.42 -4.69 -4.59
C ALA A 14 6.66 -5.52 -3.53
N ASN A 15 6.92 -5.29 -2.24
CA ASN A 15 6.22 -6.01 -1.16
C ASN A 15 4.71 -5.73 -1.17
N LEU A 16 4.31 -4.50 -1.43
CA LEU A 16 2.90 -4.09 -1.51
C LEU A 16 2.15 -4.80 -2.65
N VAL A 17 2.78 -4.98 -3.81
CA VAL A 17 2.17 -5.65 -4.97
C VAL A 17 2.22 -7.17 -4.83
N PHE A 18 3.32 -7.74 -4.31
CA PHE A 18 3.51 -9.19 -4.27
C PHE A 18 2.85 -9.86 -3.05
N CYS A 19 2.74 -9.18 -1.91
CA CYS A 19 2.25 -9.80 -0.68
C CYS A 19 0.77 -9.53 -0.38
N PHE A 20 0.15 -8.56 -1.07
CA PHE A 20 -1.21 -8.14 -0.77
C PHE A 20 -2.11 -8.21 -2.00
N GLU A 21 -3.33 -8.69 -1.76
CA GLU A 21 -4.45 -8.56 -2.68
C GLU A 21 -5.09 -7.20 -2.47
N TRP A 22 -5.30 -6.48 -3.58
CA TRP A 22 -5.88 -5.14 -3.59
C TRP A 22 -7.36 -5.23 -3.96
N LYS A 23 -8.22 -4.72 -3.08
CA LYS A 23 -9.67 -4.69 -3.25
C LYS A 23 -10.16 -3.24 -3.23
N PRO A 24 -11.16 -2.89 -4.04
CA PRO A 24 -11.87 -1.63 -3.87
C PRO A 24 -12.43 -1.55 -2.46
N PHE A 25 -12.24 -0.42 -1.75
CA PHE A 25 -12.88 -0.22 -0.45
C PHE A 25 -14.40 -0.04 -0.61
N VAL A 26 -14.84 0.52 -1.74
CA VAL A 26 -16.24 0.62 -2.16
C VAL A 26 -16.32 0.20 -3.63
N GLU A 27 -17.36 -0.55 -4.01
CA GLU A 27 -17.52 -1.14 -5.36
C GLU A 27 -17.51 -0.12 -6.52
N ASN A 28 -17.74 1.17 -6.23
CA ASN A 28 -17.74 2.26 -7.21
C ASN A 28 -16.88 3.45 -6.74
N TYR A 29 -15.85 3.21 -5.94
CA TYR A 29 -14.93 4.28 -5.56
C TYR A 29 -14.09 4.70 -6.76
N ASP A 30 -14.34 5.92 -7.26
CA ASP A 30 -13.45 6.58 -8.20
C ASP A 30 -12.44 7.41 -7.42
N ALA A 31 -11.16 7.20 -7.71
CA ALA A 31 -10.08 7.85 -6.98
C ALA A 31 -9.92 9.29 -7.49
N ASP A 32 -10.16 10.28 -6.63
CA ASP A 32 -9.87 11.68 -6.96
C ASP A 32 -8.35 11.93 -6.95
N LEU A 33 -7.75 11.92 -8.13
CA LEU A 33 -6.33 12.20 -8.35
C LEU A 33 -5.99 13.70 -8.33
N SER A 34 -6.94 14.58 -8.00
CA SER A 34 -6.65 16.01 -7.85
C SER A 34 -5.59 16.23 -6.78
N GLU A 35 -4.56 17.00 -7.13
CA GLU A 35 -3.47 17.34 -6.23
C GLU A 35 -3.85 18.45 -5.23
N ASN A 36 -3.33 18.35 -4.01
CA ASN A 36 -3.29 19.41 -3.01
C ASN A 36 -1.82 19.71 -2.68
N GLN A 37 -1.42 20.99 -2.76
CA GLN A 37 -0.04 21.41 -2.62
C GLN A 37 0.12 22.27 -1.37
N GLU A 38 0.28 21.62 -0.22
CA GLU A 38 0.42 22.31 1.08
C GLU A 38 1.89 22.41 1.54
N PHE A 39 2.73 21.41 1.23
CA PHE A 39 4.19 21.41 1.47
C PHE A 39 4.92 20.27 0.73
N THR A 40 4.24 19.13 0.59
CA THR A 40 4.56 18.00 -0.29
C THR A 40 3.35 17.76 -1.19
N GLY A 41 3.56 17.44 -2.47
CA GLY A 41 2.46 17.10 -3.38
C GLY A 41 1.75 15.83 -2.91
N GLY A 42 0.44 15.90 -2.75
CA GLY A 42 -0.40 14.78 -2.32
C GLY A 42 -1.80 14.86 -2.93
N MET A 43 -2.59 13.79 -2.81
CA MET A 43 -3.98 13.78 -3.28
C MET A 43 -4.88 14.55 -2.31
N LYS A 44 -5.85 15.32 -2.84
CA LYS A 44 -6.86 16.03 -2.03
C LYS A 44 -7.66 15.07 -1.15
N ILE A 45 -8.03 13.92 -1.70
CA ILE A 45 -8.69 12.84 -0.98
C ILE A 45 -7.74 11.65 -1.00
N PRO A 46 -7.38 11.08 0.17
CA PRO A 46 -6.47 9.94 0.21
C PRO A 46 -7.10 8.73 -0.49
N LEU A 47 -6.24 7.88 -1.09
CA LEU A 47 -6.67 6.64 -1.72
C LEU A 47 -7.34 5.71 -0.70
N LEU A 48 -8.58 5.33 -0.99
CA LEU A 48 -9.32 4.33 -0.24
C LEU A 48 -9.16 2.95 -0.90
N ALA A 49 -8.13 2.21 -0.47
CA ALA A 49 -7.86 0.85 -0.92
C ALA A 49 -8.02 -0.14 0.24
N GLY A 50 -8.75 -1.23 0.01
CA GLY A 50 -8.72 -2.40 0.88
C GLY A 50 -7.53 -3.28 0.51
N ILE A 51 -6.70 -3.65 1.47
CA ILE A 51 -5.62 -4.62 1.25
C ILE A 51 -5.81 -5.82 2.18
N SER A 52 -5.65 -7.03 1.64
CA SER A 52 -5.65 -8.26 2.43
C SER A 52 -4.41 -9.09 2.09
N PRO A 53 -3.74 -9.72 3.06
CA PRO A 53 -2.59 -10.58 2.79
C PRO A 53 -2.95 -11.72 1.82
N ILE A 54 -2.09 -11.98 0.85
CA ILE A 54 -2.23 -13.17 -0.01
C ILE A 54 -1.81 -14.39 0.81
N VAL A 55 -2.76 -15.29 1.10
CA VAL A 55 -2.61 -16.45 2.01
C VAL A 55 -1.60 -17.51 1.53
N LYS A 56 -0.82 -17.27 0.47
CA LYS A 56 0.16 -18.24 -0.05
C LYS A 56 1.48 -18.29 0.75
N LEU A 57 1.71 -17.36 1.67
CA LEU A 57 2.88 -17.32 2.55
C LEU A 57 2.58 -17.72 4.01
N LEU A 58 1.34 -18.13 4.30
CA LEU A 58 0.95 -18.58 5.64
C LEU A 58 1.22 -20.08 5.81
N GLU A 59 2.50 -20.45 5.87
CA GLU A 59 2.87 -21.17 7.10
C GLU A 59 2.84 -20.13 8.23
N PRO A 60 2.07 -20.36 9.30
CA PRO A 60 1.64 -19.31 10.22
C PRO A 60 2.80 -18.85 11.10
N CYS A 61 3.52 -17.80 10.71
CA CYS A 61 4.46 -17.11 11.59
C CYS A 61 3.73 -16.17 12.55
N SER A 62 2.74 -16.66 13.30
CA SER A 62 2.34 -16.13 14.61
C SER A 62 1.29 -17.04 15.28
N SER A 63 1.56 -18.34 15.40
CA SER A 63 1.10 -19.03 16.60
C SER A 63 2.06 -18.64 17.71
N LYS A 64 1.52 -18.13 18.83
CA LYS A 64 2.19 -17.69 20.06
C LYS A 64 2.49 -16.20 20.17
N LEU A 65 1.42 -15.43 20.40
CA LEU A 65 1.45 -14.40 21.43
C LEU A 65 0.13 -14.48 22.22
N THR A 66 0.03 -15.53 23.03
CA THR A 66 -0.76 -15.56 24.27
C THR A 66 0.09 -15.02 25.40
#